data_AF-A0A0A1CD28-F1
#
_entry.id   AF-A0A0A1CD28-F1
#
_cell.length_a   1.000
_cell.length_b   1.000
_cell.length_c   1.000
_cell.angle_alpha   90.00
_cell.angle_beta   90.00
_cell.angle_gamma   90.00
#
_symmetry.space_group_name_H-M   'P 1'
#
loop_
_entity.id
_entity.type
_entity.pdbx_description
1 polymer ?
#
loop_
_entity_poly.entity_id
_entity_poly.type
_entity_poly.pdbx_seq_one_letter_code
_entity_poly.pdbx_strand_id
1 'polypeptide(L)'
;ALALLADYIDKEDASIRIGAIMGLGLAYAGAQNEQQIRSRLTPILGDAKAPLDVIAFTAISLGLIYVGSCNEDVAQAIIFALMDRSEAEFGEPLTRLLPLGLGLLYLGKQVQESVEATAEVPRH
;
A
#
# COMPACT_ATOMS: atom_id res chain seq x y z
N ALA A 1 2.23 7.66 -18.98
CA ALA A 1 1.06 7.40 -18.12
C ALA A 1 0.99 8.36 -16.93
N LEU A 2 2.11 8.56 -16.22
CA LEU A 2 2.21 9.37 -14.99
C LEU A 2 1.68 10.82 -15.12
N ALA A 3 1.96 11.52 -16.22
CA ALA A 3 1.49 12.90 -16.43
C ALA A 3 -0.04 13.00 -16.61
N LEU A 4 -0.69 12.02 -17.26
CA LEU A 4 -2.14 12.04 -17.47
C LEU A 4 -2.90 11.66 -16.20
N LEU A 5 -2.39 10.72 -15.41
CA LEU A 5 -3.05 10.24 -14.19
C LEU A 5 -2.86 11.18 -12.99
N ALA A 6 -1.75 11.94 -12.95
CA ALA A 6 -1.51 12.95 -11.93
C ALA A 6 -2.58 14.06 -11.93
N ASP A 7 -3.10 14.47 -13.09
CA ASP A 7 -4.19 15.44 -13.23
C ASP A 7 -5.55 14.95 -12.68
N TYR A 8 -5.74 13.64 -12.54
CA TYR A 8 -6.99 13.06 -12.02
C TYR A 8 -6.97 12.82 -10.51
N ILE A 9 -5.80 12.90 -9.86
CA ILE A 9 -5.67 12.74 -8.41
C ILE A 9 -6.24 13.95 -7.65
N ASP A 10 -6.27 15.12 -8.30
CA ASP A 10 -6.78 16.40 -7.76
C ASP A 10 -8.26 16.69 -8.11
N LYS A 11 -8.92 15.83 -8.89
CA LYS A 11 -10.34 16.03 -9.24
C LYS A 11 -11.26 15.77 -8.04
N GLU A 12 -12.33 16.56 -7.93
CA GLU A 12 -13.32 16.48 -6.84
C GLU A 12 -14.04 15.12 -6.77
N ASP A 13 -14.13 14.38 -7.88
CA ASP A 13 -14.77 13.06 -7.93
C ASP A 13 -13.91 11.94 -7.31
N ALA A 14 -14.33 11.45 -6.15
CA ALA A 14 -13.69 10.34 -5.43
C ALA A 14 -13.55 9.06 -6.30
N SER A 15 -14.56 8.73 -7.12
CA SER A 15 -14.51 7.54 -7.99
C SER A 15 -13.46 7.64 -9.08
N ILE A 16 -13.23 8.83 -9.63
CA ILE A 16 -12.22 9.05 -10.67
C ILE A 16 -10.82 8.98 -10.03
N ARG A 17 -10.64 9.56 -8.84
CA ARG A 17 -9.40 9.44 -8.07
C ARG A 17 -9.06 7.97 -7.78
N ILE A 18 -10.02 7.19 -7.29
CA ILE A 18 -9.85 5.75 -7.03
C ILE A 18 -9.43 5.01 -8.30
N GLY A 19 -10.11 5.25 -9.42
CA GLY A 19 -9.77 4.61 -10.70
C GLY A 19 -8.35 4.95 -11.17
N ALA A 20 -7.92 6.20 -11.01
CA ALA A 20 -6.56 6.62 -11.34
C ALA A 20 -5.50 5.97 -10.43
N ILE A 21 -5.76 5.96 -9.12
CA ILE A 21 -4.88 5.34 -8.11
C ILE A 21 -4.74 3.84 -8.36
N MET A 22 -5.86 3.14 -8.56
CA MET A 22 -5.88 1.71 -8.90
C MET A 22 -5.18 1.43 -10.22
N GLY A 23 -5.43 2.24 -11.26
CA GLY A 23 -4.78 2.10 -12.56
C GLY A 23 -3.26 2.24 -12.47
N LEU A 24 -2.76 3.18 -11.65
CA LEU A 24 -1.34 3.30 -11.34
C LEU A 24 -0.84 2.08 -10.56
N GLY A 25 -1.56 1.66 -9.52
CA GLY A 25 -1.22 0.49 -8.71
C GLY A 25 -1.05 -0.79 -9.54
N LEU A 26 -1.94 -1.00 -10.51
CA LEU A 26 -1.91 -2.13 -11.43
C LEU A 26 -0.83 -2.00 -12.51
N ALA A 27 -0.70 -0.82 -13.12
CA ALA A 27 0.30 -0.60 -14.18
C ALA A 27 1.73 -0.76 -13.68
N TYR A 28 1.95 -0.48 -12.39
CA TYR A 28 3.27 -0.48 -11.76
C TYR A 28 3.41 -1.53 -10.66
N ALA A 29 2.51 -2.53 -10.63
CA ALA A 29 2.59 -3.64 -9.70
C ALA A 29 3.94 -4.37 -9.84
N GLY A 30 4.71 -4.45 -8.75
CA GLY A 30 6.03 -5.09 -8.73
C GLY A 30 7.14 -4.34 -9.46
N ALA A 31 6.94 -3.08 -9.88
CA ALA A 31 8.00 -2.26 -10.46
C ALA A 31 9.06 -1.83 -9.42
N GLN A 32 8.66 -1.78 -8.14
CA GLN A 32 9.50 -1.52 -6.94
C GLN A 32 10.30 -0.20 -6.91
N ASN A 33 10.41 0.55 -8.01
CA ASN A 33 11.41 1.61 -8.18
C ASN A 33 10.82 2.99 -8.52
N GLU A 34 9.55 3.25 -8.17
CA GLU A 34 8.87 4.51 -8.47
C GLU A 34 8.59 5.36 -7.24
N GLN A 35 9.65 5.96 -6.71
CA GLN A 35 9.58 6.91 -5.60
C GLN A 35 8.64 8.10 -5.89
N GLN A 36 8.46 8.46 -7.17
CA GLN A 36 7.53 9.53 -7.57
C GLN A 36 6.07 9.19 -7.27
N ILE A 37 5.66 7.92 -7.40
CA ILE A 37 4.29 7.50 -7.10
C ILE A 37 4.07 7.49 -5.60
N ARG A 38 5.02 6.96 -4.83
CA ARG A 38 4.99 7.02 -3.36
C ARG A 38 4.88 8.45 -2.85
N SER A 39 5.72 9.36 -3.35
CA SER A 39 5.69 10.77 -2.93
C SER A 39 4.34 11.45 -3.16
N ARG A 40 3.52 10.94 -4.09
CA ARG A 40 2.18 11.47 -4.39
C ARG A 40 1.06 10.73 -3.66
N LEU A 41 1.18 9.41 -3.46
CA LEU A 41 0.15 8.60 -2.81
C LEU A 41 0.25 8.63 -1.27
N THR A 42 1.46 8.69 -0.70
CA THR A 42 1.66 8.78 0.76
C THR A 42 0.89 9.95 1.42
N PRO A 43 0.88 11.18 0.90
CA PRO A 43 0.10 12.26 1.51
C PRO A 43 -1.41 12.02 1.46
N ILE A 44 -1.92 11.21 0.52
CA ILE A 44 -3.36 10.87 0.41
C ILE A 44 -3.78 9.94 1.56
N LEU A 45 -2.89 9.04 2.04
CA LEU A 45 -3.19 8.20 3.20
C LEU A 45 -3.31 9.00 4.49
N GLY A 46 -2.57 10.10 4.62
CA GLY A 46 -2.61 10.99 5.78
C GLY A 46 -3.64 12.12 5.66
N ASP A 47 -4.39 12.20 4.56
CA ASP A 47 -5.40 13.24 4.37
C ASP A 47 -6.72 12.86 5.05
N ALA A 48 -6.95 13.42 6.23
CA ALA A 48 -8.17 13.22 7.00
C ALA A 48 -9.45 13.74 6.30
N LYS A 49 -9.33 14.53 5.22
CA LYS A 49 -10.48 14.98 4.42
C LYS A 49 -10.83 14.01 3.29
N ALA A 50 -9.96 13.05 2.99
CA ALA A 50 -10.24 12.07 1.95
C ALA A 50 -11.26 11.02 2.44
N PRO A 51 -12.19 10.59 1.58
CA PRO A 51 -13.14 9.54 1.94
C PRO A 51 -12.40 8.20 2.16
N LEU A 52 -12.95 7.37 3.05
CA LEU A 52 -12.34 6.09 3.45
C LEU A 52 -12.03 5.19 2.26
N ASP A 53 -12.90 5.17 1.25
CA ASP A 53 -12.68 4.44 0.00
C ASP A 53 -11.35 4.83 -0.66
N VAL A 54 -11.10 6.13 -0.83
CA VAL A 54 -9.88 6.64 -1.48
C VAL A 54 -8.64 6.19 -0.70
N ILE A 55 -8.68 6.27 0.63
CA ILE A 55 -7.56 5.87 1.49
C ILE A 55 -7.31 4.37 1.40
N ALA A 56 -8.36 3.55 1.45
CA ALA A 56 -8.26 2.10 1.35
C ALA A 56 -7.69 1.65 -0.01
N PHE A 57 -8.18 2.21 -1.12
CA PHE A 57 -7.66 1.90 -2.46
C PHE A 57 -6.24 2.41 -2.68
N THR A 58 -5.86 3.53 -2.04
CA THR A 58 -4.48 4.03 -2.03
C THR A 58 -3.54 3.08 -1.32
N ALA A 59 -3.94 2.57 -0.14
CA ALA A 59 -3.15 1.59 0.61
C ALA A 59 -2.91 0.30 -0.20
N ILE A 60 -3.95 -0.23 -0.84
CA ILE A 60 -3.83 -1.42 -1.71
C ILE A 60 -2.91 -1.15 -2.90
N SER A 61 -3.09 -0.02 -3.58
CA SER A 61 -2.28 0.32 -4.76
C SER A 61 -0.80 0.45 -4.41
N LEU A 62 -0.47 1.06 -3.26
CA LEU A 62 0.90 1.08 -2.75
C LEU A 62 1.41 -0.33 -2.42
N GLY A 63 0.61 -1.17 -1.78
CA GLY A 63 0.96 -2.56 -1.51
C GLY A 63 1.26 -3.37 -2.78
N LEU A 64 0.53 -3.13 -3.87
CA LEU A 64 0.75 -3.77 -5.17
C LEU A 64 2.04 -3.29 -5.85
N ILE A 65 2.30 -1.98 -5.85
CA ILE A 65 3.52 -1.41 -6.47
C ILE A 65 4.78 -1.93 -5.76
N TYR A 66 4.71 -1.99 -4.43
CA TYR A 66 5.81 -2.36 -3.55
C TYR A 66 5.75 -3.81 -3.05
N VAL A 67 4.99 -4.67 -3.72
CA VAL A 67 4.85 -6.09 -3.36
C VAL A 67 6.23 -6.75 -3.20
N GLY A 68 6.44 -7.40 -2.06
CA GLY A 68 7.70 -8.10 -1.74
C GLY A 68 8.95 -7.21 -1.58
N SER A 69 8.81 -5.88 -1.56
CA SER A 69 9.94 -4.96 -1.40
C SER A 69 10.30 -4.66 0.06
N CYS A 70 9.41 -4.96 1.01
CA CYS A 70 9.56 -4.62 2.43
C CYS A 70 9.86 -3.12 2.69
N ASN A 71 9.28 -2.22 1.90
CA ASN A 71 9.52 -0.78 2.04
C ASN A 71 8.93 -0.23 3.34
N GLU A 72 9.76 -0.03 4.36
CA GLU A 72 9.35 0.36 5.71
C GLU A 72 8.56 1.67 5.74
N ASP A 73 8.88 2.63 4.88
CA ASP A 73 8.16 3.90 4.84
C ASP A 73 6.71 3.72 4.37
N VAL A 74 6.48 2.82 3.40
CA VAL A 74 5.14 2.51 2.91
C VAL A 74 4.37 1.73 3.97
N ALA A 75 5.04 0.80 4.67
CA ALA A 75 4.46 0.10 5.81
C ALA A 75 4.02 1.09 6.90
N GLN A 76 4.90 2.02 7.28
CA GLN A 76 4.60 3.05 8.27
C GLN A 76 3.42 3.92 7.85
N ALA A 77 3.37 4.37 6.59
CA ALA A 77 2.24 5.16 6.11
C ALA A 77 0.89 4.41 6.22
N ILE A 78 0.86 3.12 5.91
CA ILE A 78 -0.34 2.27 6.05
C ILE A 78 -0.68 2.04 7.53
N ILE A 79 0.32 1.85 8.40
CA ILE A 79 0.14 1.70 9.85
C ILE A 79 -0.42 2.99 10.45
N PHE A 80 0.09 4.16 10.07
CA PHE A 80 -0.45 5.44 10.52
C PHE A 80 -1.89 5.62 10.06
N ALA A 81 -2.21 5.28 8.81
CA ALA A 81 -3.58 5.30 8.31
C ALA A 81 -4.51 4.31 9.04
N LEU A 82 -3.97 3.20 9.57
CA LEU A 82 -4.71 2.28 10.43
C LEU A 82 -4.92 2.83 11.85
N MET A 83 -3.91 3.48 12.42
CA MET A 83 -3.95 4.05 13.77
C MET A 83 -4.85 5.28 13.87
N ASP A 84 -4.97 6.06 12.80
CA ASP A 84 -5.87 7.21 12.72
C ASP A 84 -7.35 6.79 12.74
N ARG A 85 -7.64 5.51 12.47
CA ARG A 85 -8.99 4.97 12.39
C ARG A 85 -9.48 4.48 13.75
N SER A 86 -10.72 4.82 14.06
CA SER A 86 -11.38 4.39 15.29
C SER A 86 -11.84 2.93 15.19
N GLU A 87 -11.86 2.20 16.31
CA GLU A 87 -12.33 0.80 16.41
C GLU A 87 -13.72 0.56 15.80
N ALA A 88 -14.57 1.60 15.74
CA ALA A 88 -15.88 1.54 15.12
C ALA A 88 -15.85 1.38 13.58
N GLU A 89 -14.81 1.89 12.91
CA GLU A 89 -14.65 1.78 11.45
C GLU A 89 -14.05 0.41 11.03
N PHE A 90 -13.52 -0.38 11.97
CA PHE A 90 -12.99 -1.73 11.71
C PHE A 90 -14.06 -2.76 11.33
N GLY A 91 -15.35 -2.41 11.47
CA GLY A 91 -16.46 -3.22 10.97
C GLY A 91 -16.63 -3.15 9.45
N GLU A 92 -16.07 -2.14 8.79
CA GLU A 92 -16.26 -1.92 7.36
C GLU A 92 -15.33 -2.81 6.50
N PRO A 93 -15.81 -3.28 5.34
CA PRO A 93 -14.97 -4.09 4.44
C PRO A 93 -13.72 -3.34 3.97
N LEU A 94 -13.75 -2.01 3.92
CA LEU A 94 -12.66 -1.16 3.47
C LEU A 94 -11.49 -1.12 4.45
N THR A 95 -11.74 -1.13 5.76
CA THR A 95 -10.66 -1.14 6.75
C THR A 95 -9.86 -2.45 6.74
N ARG A 96 -10.43 -3.53 6.20
CA ARG A 96 -9.70 -4.80 5.94
C ARG A 96 -8.74 -4.71 4.76
N LEU A 97 -8.88 -3.71 3.89
CA LEU A 97 -7.96 -3.50 2.76
C LEU A 97 -6.63 -2.88 3.20
N LEU A 98 -6.60 -2.07 4.26
CA LEU A 98 -5.36 -1.50 4.79
C LEU A 98 -4.36 -2.59 5.27
N PRO A 99 -4.72 -3.52 6.16
CA PRO A 99 -3.81 -4.59 6.58
C PRO A 99 -3.50 -5.55 5.43
N LEU A 100 -4.40 -5.70 4.45
CA LEU A 100 -4.13 -6.46 3.23
C LEU A 100 -3.02 -5.80 2.39
N GLY A 101 -3.06 -4.49 2.20
CA GLY A 101 -2.00 -3.73 1.52
C GLY A 101 -0.66 -3.88 2.22
N LEU A 102 -0.65 -3.89 3.55
CA LEU A 102 0.53 -4.19 4.35
C LEU A 102 1.01 -5.63 4.11
N GLY A 103 0.10 -6.61 4.11
CA GLY A 103 0.42 -8.00 3.79
C GLY A 103 1.04 -8.18 2.40
N LEU A 104 0.56 -7.44 1.39
CA LEU A 104 1.13 -7.44 0.04
C LEU A 104 2.57 -6.93 0.02
N LEU A 105 2.87 -5.88 0.78
CA LEU A 105 4.22 -5.35 0.92
C LEU A 105 5.23 -6.40 1.41
N TYR A 106 4.80 -7.28 2.32
CA TYR A 106 5.61 -8.36 2.91
C TYR A 106 5.38 -9.73 2.24
N LEU A 107 4.57 -9.80 1.19
CA LEU A 107 4.23 -11.05 0.50
C LEU A 107 5.50 -11.65 -0.16
N GLY A 108 5.73 -12.94 0.08
CA GLY A 108 6.87 -13.68 -0.48
C GLY A 108 8.14 -13.70 0.39
N LYS A 109 8.19 -12.97 1.51
CA LYS A 109 9.33 -13.00 2.45
C LYS A 109 9.10 -13.83 3.73
N GLN A 110 7.85 -14.18 4.06
CA GLN A 110 7.53 -15.07 5.20
C GLN A 110 8.04 -16.53 5.04
N VAL A 111 8.66 -16.88 3.92
CA VAL A 111 9.31 -18.19 3.73
C VAL A 111 10.84 -18.12 3.89
N GLN A 112 11.45 -16.94 4.04
CA GLN A 112 12.91 -16.85 4.21
C GLN A 112 13.34 -16.85 5.69
N GLU A 113 12.61 -16.16 6.58
CA GLU A 113 13.04 -16.05 8.00
C GLU A 113 12.73 -17.28 8.87
N SER A 114 12.05 -18.31 8.36
CA SER A 114 11.85 -19.56 9.09
C SER A 114 12.48 -20.79 8.42
N VAL A 115 13.27 -20.62 7.36
CA VAL A 115 13.95 -21.75 6.68
C VAL A 115 15.47 -21.58 6.57
N GLU A 116 16.06 -20.48 7.06
CA GLU A 116 17.53 -20.36 7.19
C GLU A 116 18.07 -20.58 8.60
N ALA A 117 17.22 -20.90 9.59
CA ALA A 117 17.68 -21.25 10.94
C ALA A 117 17.97 -22.76 11.13
N THR A 118 17.94 -23.59 10.07
CA THR A 118 18.13 -25.06 10.19
C THR A 118 19.18 -25.64 9.23
N ALA A 119 19.97 -24.82 8.53
CA ALA A 119 20.98 -25.28 7.58
C ALA A 119 22.44 -25.18 8.05
N GLU A 120 22.69 -24.91 9.34
CA GLU A 120 24.02 -25.07 9.95
C GLU A 120 24.00 -26.25 10.93
N VAL A 121 24.06 -27.48 10.39
CA VAL A 121 24.56 -28.62 11.16
C VAL A 121 26.07 -28.69 10.90
N PRO A 122 26.93 -28.38 11.88
CA PRO A 122 28.36 -28.57 11.74
C PRO A 122 28.63 -30.08 11.58
N ARG A 123 29.14 -30.48 10.42
CA ARG A 123 29.74 -31.82 10.25
C ARG A 123 31.03 -31.85 11.07
N HIS A 124 30.99 -32.57 12.18
CA HIS A 124 32.17 -33.15 12.83
C HIS A 124 32.35 -34.59 12.36
#